data_AF-A0A8T4FJ66-F1
#
_entry.id   AF-A0A8T4FJ66-F1
#
_cell.length_a   1.000
_cell.length_b   1.000
_cell.length_c   1.000
_cell.angle_alpha   90.00
_cell.angle_beta   90.00
_cell.angle_gamma   90.00
#
_symmetry.space_group_name_H-M   'P 1'
#
loop_
_entity.id
_entity.type
_entity.pdbx_description
1 polymer ?
#
loop_
_entity_poly.entity_id
_entity_poly.type
_entity_poly.pdbx_seq_one_letter_code
_entity_poly.pdbx_strand_id
1 'polypeptide(L)'
;MERSAKGDSAAGAADEQVKVLDSSFFFLDIPIAGTKFAVPPSVAGEMKDLRSKSKLDAMLEDGRLFVSEAAPATRKRVIAASKKSGDYGVISDTDCDVVALALEIGGIVVTDDFALSNTAQTLGLTVIPVQMRKAKKRQWKYRCTGCLKLCDAPGICDVCGSEIIRIK
;
A
#
# COMPACT_ATOMS: atom_id res chain seq x y z
N MET A 1 -46.43 33.35 12.73
CA MET A 1 -45.53 32.85 11.69
C MET A 1 -44.13 32.87 12.26
N GLU A 2 -43.80 31.88 13.11
CA GLU A 2 -43.12 30.64 12.72
C GLU A 2 -41.69 30.88 12.18
N ARG A 3 -40.76 30.62 13.11
CA ARG A 3 -39.41 30.08 12.99
C ARG A 3 -38.91 29.80 11.56
N SER A 4 -37.72 30.32 11.26
CA SER A 4 -36.63 29.43 10.85
C SER A 4 -35.27 30.04 11.18
N ALA A 5 -34.74 29.63 12.34
CA ALA A 5 -33.30 29.62 12.58
C ALA A 5 -32.72 28.38 11.89
N LYS A 6 -31.71 28.58 11.05
CA LYS A 6 -30.69 27.59 10.68
C LYS A 6 -29.53 28.43 10.14
N GLY A 7 -28.52 28.76 10.92
CA GLY A 7 -27.81 27.89 11.84
C GLY A 7 -26.47 27.60 11.19
N ASP A 8 -25.55 28.56 11.32
CA ASP A 8 -24.12 28.31 11.32
C ASP A 8 -23.84 27.11 12.22
N SER A 9 -23.19 26.07 11.70
CA SER A 9 -22.45 25.11 12.53
C SER A 9 -21.51 24.25 11.69
N ALA A 10 -20.23 24.45 11.98
CA ALA A 10 -19.17 23.45 12.01
C ALA A 10 -18.55 23.00 10.67
N ALA A 11 -17.70 23.87 10.12
CA ALA A 11 -16.36 23.42 9.71
C ALA A 11 -15.58 23.04 10.98
N GLY A 12 -15.81 21.83 11.49
CA GLY A 12 -15.20 21.30 12.70
C GLY A 12 -14.19 20.21 12.38
N ALA A 13 -12.92 20.46 12.75
CA ALA A 13 -11.80 19.54 12.87
C ALA A 13 -11.50 18.61 11.68
N ALA A 14 -10.36 18.83 11.02
CA ALA A 14 -9.71 17.76 10.25
C ALA A 14 -9.37 16.63 11.23
N ASP A 15 -10.25 15.63 11.30
CA ASP A 15 -10.11 14.45 12.14
C ASP A 15 -8.80 13.76 11.76
N GLU A 16 -7.85 13.74 12.70
CA GLU A 16 -6.55 13.11 12.51
C GLU A 16 -6.70 11.59 12.64
N GLN A 17 -7.45 11.01 11.70
CA GLN A 17 -7.85 9.61 11.69
C GLN A 17 -6.63 8.73 11.44
N VAL A 18 -6.48 7.69 12.27
CA VAL A 18 -5.34 6.77 12.23
C VAL A 18 -5.37 5.99 10.92
N LYS A 19 -4.22 5.94 10.24
CA LYS A 19 -4.05 5.14 9.03
C LYS A 19 -3.41 3.80 9.37
N VAL A 20 -4.10 2.71 9.09
CA VAL A 20 -3.57 1.36 9.25
C VAL A 20 -2.83 0.96 7.98
N LEU A 21 -1.57 0.62 8.13
CA LEU A 21 -0.66 0.36 7.03
C LEU A 21 -0.48 -1.13 6.82
N ASP A 22 -0.47 -1.52 5.55
CA ASP A 22 -0.07 -2.84 5.08
C ASP A 22 1.45 -2.89 4.81
N SER A 23 2.00 -4.10 4.74
CA SER A 23 3.38 -4.42 4.42
C SER A 23 3.89 -3.71 3.15
N SER A 24 3.07 -3.65 2.11
CA SER A 24 3.30 -2.95 0.84
C SER A 24 3.78 -1.51 1.01
N PHE A 25 3.30 -0.80 2.04
CA PHE A 25 3.72 0.57 2.34
C PHE A 25 5.20 0.68 2.74
N PHE A 26 5.76 -0.33 3.40
CA PHE A 26 7.16 -0.28 3.86
C PHE A 26 8.15 -0.50 2.72
N PHE A 27 7.76 -1.30 1.71
CA PHE A 27 8.57 -1.54 0.52
C PHE A 27 8.58 -0.37 -0.46
N LEU A 28 7.56 0.50 -0.39
CA LEU A 28 7.36 1.60 -1.33
C LEU A 28 7.64 2.95 -0.65
N ASP A 29 8.41 3.84 -1.29
CA ASP A 29 8.58 5.24 -0.84
C ASP A 29 7.37 6.10 -1.21
N ILE A 30 6.20 5.76 -0.68
CA ILE A 30 4.96 6.50 -0.96
C ILE A 30 4.82 7.62 0.06
N PRO A 31 4.66 8.88 -0.38
CA PRO A 31 4.25 9.95 0.52
C PRO A 31 2.78 9.76 0.88
N ILE A 32 2.51 9.32 2.11
CA ILE A 32 1.15 9.31 2.67
C ILE A 32 0.99 10.54 3.57
N ALA A 33 -0.06 11.31 3.32
CA ALA A 33 -0.44 12.42 4.20
C ALA A 33 -0.95 11.87 5.54
N GLY A 34 -0.42 12.38 6.65
CA GLY A 34 -0.86 11.97 7.99
C GLY A 34 0.27 11.96 9.02
N THR A 35 -0.12 12.07 10.27
CA THR A 35 0.77 12.12 11.44
C THR A 35 0.71 10.83 12.26
N LYS A 36 -0.42 10.10 12.23
CA LYS A 36 -0.66 8.88 13.02
C LYS A 36 -0.91 7.65 12.15
N PHE A 37 -0.14 6.60 12.43
CA PHE A 37 -0.15 5.33 11.72
C PHE A 37 -0.24 4.16 12.70
N ALA A 38 -0.82 3.05 12.26
CA ALA A 38 -0.88 1.82 13.03
C ALA A 38 -0.55 0.61 12.16
N VAL A 39 0.05 -0.41 12.77
CA VAL A 39 0.27 -1.72 12.13
C VAL A 39 0.02 -2.84 13.14
N PRO A 40 -0.46 -4.01 12.68
CA PRO A 40 -0.51 -5.19 13.53
C PRO A 40 0.89 -5.79 13.73
N PRO A 41 1.12 -6.56 14.82
CA PRO A 41 2.40 -7.24 15.05
C PRO A 41 2.79 -8.20 13.93
N SER A 42 1.81 -8.79 13.24
CA SER A 42 2.04 -9.67 12.09
C SER A 42 2.76 -8.94 10.94
N VAL A 43 2.32 -7.73 10.59
CA VAL A 43 3.00 -6.87 9.59
C VAL A 43 4.40 -6.48 10.06
N ALA A 44 4.57 -6.10 11.32
CA ALA A 44 5.89 -5.75 11.87
C ALA A 44 6.86 -6.95 11.84
N GLY A 45 6.37 -8.17 12.07
CA GLY A 45 7.15 -9.41 12.02
C GLY A 45 7.58 -9.83 10.62
N GLU A 46 6.86 -9.38 9.58
CA GLU A 46 7.23 -9.63 8.18
C GLU A 46 8.38 -8.75 7.69
N MET A 47 8.67 -7.64 8.37
CA MET A 47 9.72 -6.68 8.01
C MET A 47 11.13 -7.22 8.28
N LYS A 48 11.60 -8.13 7.42
CA LYS A 48 12.93 -8.75 7.48
C LYS A 48 14.01 -7.96 6.74
N ASP A 49 13.60 -7.19 5.73
CA ASP A 49 14.52 -6.37 4.93
C ASP A 49 15.03 -5.17 5.73
N LEU A 50 16.33 -4.88 5.62
CA LEU A 50 16.99 -3.83 6.39
C LEU A 50 16.33 -2.46 6.16
N ARG A 51 15.96 -2.14 4.92
CA ARG A 51 15.36 -0.86 4.58
C ARG A 51 13.97 -0.71 5.17
N SER A 52 13.15 -1.76 5.02
CA SER A 52 11.77 -1.77 5.50
C SER A 52 11.72 -1.72 7.03
N LYS A 53 12.64 -2.43 7.70
CA LYS A 53 12.79 -2.42 9.15
C LYS A 53 13.27 -1.06 9.66
N SER A 54 14.31 -0.47 9.05
CA SER A 54 14.77 0.87 9.45
C SER A 54 13.69 1.94 9.29
N LYS A 55 12.83 1.84 8.25
CA LYS A 55 11.68 2.73 8.06
C LYS A 55 10.63 2.55 9.17
N LEU A 56 10.32 1.30 9.53
CA LEU A 56 9.41 0.99 10.64
C LEU A 56 9.95 1.54 11.97
N ASP A 57 11.21 1.23 12.29
CA ASP A 57 11.88 1.64 13.53
C ASP A 57 11.89 3.18 13.66
N ALA A 58 12.27 3.90 12.60
CA ALA A 58 12.25 5.36 12.61
C ALA A 58 10.86 5.95 12.86
N MET A 59 9.79 5.34 12.33
CA MET A 59 8.41 5.79 12.56
C MET A 59 7.91 5.48 13.97
N LEU A 60 8.39 4.39 14.58
CA LEU A 60 8.13 4.04 15.98
C LEU A 60 8.85 5.02 16.92
N GLU A 61 10.12 5.33 16.66
CA GLU A 61 10.93 6.26 17.45
C GLU A 61 10.38 7.70 17.40
N ASP A 62 9.89 8.13 16.24
CA ASP A 62 9.25 9.45 16.05
C ASP A 62 7.82 9.51 16.66
N GLY A 63 7.32 8.40 17.22
CA GLY A 63 5.99 8.31 17.84
C GLY A 63 4.81 8.46 16.86
N ARG A 64 5.08 8.41 15.55
CA ARG A 64 4.07 8.54 14.49
C ARG A 64 3.37 7.21 14.20
N LEU A 65 4.01 6.09 14.51
CA LEU A 65 3.48 4.76 14.29
C LEU A 65 3.39 4.01 15.62
N PHE A 66 2.31 3.25 15.80
CA PHE A 66 2.17 2.33 16.92
C PHE A 66 1.80 0.93 16.45
N VAL A 67 2.29 -0.08 17.18
CA VAL A 67 1.94 -1.47 16.95
C VAL A 67 0.81 -1.85 17.90
N SER A 68 -0.27 -2.41 17.37
CA SER A 68 -1.41 -2.85 18.17
C SER A 68 -2.07 -4.06 17.53
N GLU A 69 -2.52 -5.00 18.35
CA GLU A 69 -3.20 -6.20 17.90
C GLU A 69 -4.70 -6.06 18.14
N ALA A 70 -5.51 -6.51 17.17
CA ALA A 70 -6.96 -6.50 17.29
C ALA A 70 -7.45 -7.68 18.14
N ALA A 71 -8.62 -7.53 18.76
CA ALA A 71 -9.24 -8.61 19.50
C ALA A 71 -9.58 -9.81 18.58
N PRO A 72 -9.44 -11.06 19.07
CA PRO A 72 -9.77 -12.25 18.28
C PRO A 72 -11.23 -12.28 17.80
N ALA A 73 -12.14 -11.62 18.51
CA ALA A 73 -13.53 -11.46 18.10
C ALA A 73 -13.67 -10.57 16.86
N THR A 74 -12.89 -9.49 16.76
CA THR A 74 -12.81 -8.61 15.60
C THR A 74 -12.28 -9.38 14.40
N ARG A 75 -11.23 -10.17 14.58
CA ARG A 75 -10.66 -11.03 13.53
C ARG A 75 -11.69 -12.01 12.96
N LYS A 76 -12.52 -12.63 13.80
CA LYS A 76 -13.62 -13.51 13.34
C LYS A 76 -14.64 -12.77 12.47
N ARG A 77 -14.93 -11.50 12.75
CA ARG A 77 -15.82 -10.67 11.93
C ARG A 77 -15.21 -10.39 10.56
N VAL A 78 -13.90 -10.14 10.50
CA VAL A 78 -13.17 -9.96 9.24
C VAL A 78 -13.22 -11.23 8.39
N ILE A 79 -12.98 -12.39 8.99
CA ILE A 79 -13.08 -13.69 8.31
C ILE A 79 -14.51 -13.93 7.76
N ALA A 80 -15.54 -13.54 8.51
CA ALA A 80 -16.92 -13.64 8.02
C ALA A 80 -17.19 -12.68 6.85
N ALA A 81 -16.60 -11.47 6.88
CA ALA A 81 -16.73 -10.48 5.82
C ALA A 81 -16.00 -10.92 4.54
N SER A 82 -14.78 -11.47 4.64
CA SER A 82 -14.05 -11.97 3.47
C SER A 82 -14.74 -13.17 2.81
N LYS A 83 -15.46 -13.99 3.57
CA LYS A 83 -16.34 -15.02 2.99
C LYS A 83 -17.53 -14.43 2.25
N LYS A 84 -18.05 -13.29 2.71
CA LYS A 84 -19.17 -12.59 2.07
C LYS A 84 -18.73 -11.86 0.79
N SER A 85 -17.52 -11.29 0.76
CA SER A 85 -16.95 -10.67 -0.44
C SER A 85 -16.44 -11.69 -1.46
N GLY A 86 -16.17 -12.93 -1.02
CA GLY A 86 -15.63 -14.00 -1.85
C GLY A 86 -14.10 -14.06 -1.85
N ASP A 87 -13.44 -13.20 -1.07
CA ASP A 87 -11.98 -13.07 -1.03
C ASP A 87 -11.29 -13.99 0.00
N TYR A 88 -12.05 -14.75 0.81
CA TYR A 88 -11.49 -15.60 1.88
C TYR A 88 -10.41 -16.60 1.41
N GLY A 89 -10.47 -17.04 0.15
CA GLY A 89 -9.48 -17.97 -0.41
C GLY A 89 -8.17 -17.30 -0.88
N VAL A 90 -8.12 -15.97 -0.91
CA VAL A 90 -7.00 -15.19 -1.46
C VAL A 90 -6.39 -14.25 -0.41
N ILE A 91 -7.21 -13.70 0.49
CA ILE A 91 -6.75 -12.81 1.57
C ILE A 91 -5.83 -13.57 2.53
N SER A 92 -4.69 -12.97 2.90
CA SER A 92 -3.75 -13.57 3.83
C SER A 92 -4.20 -13.39 5.29
N ASP A 93 -3.59 -14.18 6.19
CA ASP A 93 -3.82 -14.02 7.64
C ASP A 93 -3.37 -12.64 8.15
N THR A 94 -2.26 -12.11 7.61
CA THR A 94 -1.74 -10.78 7.92
C THR A 94 -2.70 -9.68 7.45
N ASP A 95 -3.27 -9.81 6.25
CA ASP A 95 -4.27 -8.87 5.74
C ASP A 95 -5.52 -8.84 6.63
N CYS A 96 -5.94 -10.00 7.14
CA CYS A 96 -7.04 -10.09 8.08
C CYS A 96 -6.76 -9.32 9.37
N ASP A 97 -5.51 -9.33 9.86
CA ASP A 97 -5.12 -8.58 11.06
C ASP A 97 -5.09 -7.08 10.80
N VAL A 98 -4.64 -6.64 9.62
CA VAL A 98 -4.67 -5.22 9.19
C VAL A 98 -6.11 -4.70 9.18
N VAL A 99 -7.03 -5.43 8.55
CA VAL A 99 -8.44 -5.05 8.49
C VAL A 99 -9.08 -5.11 9.89
N ALA A 100 -8.72 -6.09 10.71
CA ALA A 100 -9.24 -6.21 12.07
C ALA A 100 -8.80 -5.02 12.93
N LEU A 101 -7.52 -4.62 12.84
CA LEU A 101 -7.01 -3.47 13.57
C LEU A 101 -7.71 -2.19 13.14
N ALA A 102 -7.87 -1.97 11.83
CA ALA A 102 -8.59 -0.82 11.30
C ALA A 102 -10.05 -0.79 11.77
N LEU A 103 -10.71 -1.94 11.82
CA LEU A 103 -12.08 -2.06 12.31
C LEU A 103 -12.22 -1.70 13.80
N GLU A 104 -11.22 -2.07 14.60
CA GLU A 104 -11.24 -1.86 16.04
C GLU A 104 -11.00 -0.40 16.42
N ILE A 105 -10.05 0.25 15.75
CA ILE A 105 -9.67 1.63 16.04
C ILE A 105 -10.45 2.67 15.22
N GLY A 106 -11.35 2.23 14.32
CA GLY A 106 -12.04 3.12 13.38
C GLY A 106 -11.10 3.82 12.41
N GLY A 107 -10.04 3.12 11.99
CA GLY A 107 -8.98 3.66 11.15
C GLY A 107 -9.26 3.55 9.65
N ILE A 108 -8.40 4.22 8.87
CA ILE A 108 -8.39 4.13 7.40
C ILE A 108 -7.37 3.09 6.98
N VAL A 109 -7.78 2.12 6.17
CA VAL A 109 -6.87 1.12 5.62
C VAL A 109 -6.10 1.70 4.43
N VAL A 110 -4.79 1.52 4.39
CA VAL A 110 -3.95 1.92 3.25
C VAL A 110 -3.26 0.70 2.66
N THR A 111 -3.66 0.32 1.44
CA THR A 111 -3.16 -0.88 0.75
C THR A 111 -3.25 -0.70 -0.77
N ASP A 112 -2.50 -1.49 -1.54
CA ASP A 112 -2.69 -1.71 -2.98
C ASP A 112 -3.41 -3.03 -3.29
N ASP A 113 -3.68 -3.88 -2.30
CA ASP A 113 -4.32 -5.18 -2.49
C ASP A 113 -5.85 -5.08 -2.62
N PHE A 114 -6.39 -5.75 -3.65
CA PHE A 114 -7.82 -5.77 -3.93
C PHE A 114 -8.63 -6.61 -2.94
N ALA A 115 -8.15 -7.79 -2.54
CA ALA A 115 -8.82 -8.68 -1.61
C ALA A 115 -8.95 -8.03 -0.22
N LEU A 116 -7.88 -7.36 0.24
CA LEU A 116 -7.87 -6.59 1.48
C LEU A 116 -8.87 -5.43 1.38
N SER A 117 -8.81 -4.64 0.29
CA SER A 117 -9.71 -3.51 0.07
C SER A 117 -11.19 -3.91 0.01
N ASN A 118 -11.53 -4.99 -0.70
CA ASN A 118 -12.89 -5.51 -0.79
C ASN A 118 -13.43 -5.95 0.57
N THR A 119 -12.60 -6.64 1.36
CA THR A 119 -12.96 -7.09 2.70
C THR A 119 -13.20 -5.90 3.63
N ALA A 120 -12.32 -4.89 3.60
CA ALA A 120 -12.46 -3.67 4.38
C ALA A 120 -13.73 -2.88 4.00
N GLN A 121 -14.00 -2.72 2.70
CA GLN A 121 -15.21 -2.04 2.21
C GLN A 121 -16.49 -2.79 2.61
N THR A 122 -16.47 -4.12 2.61
CA THR A 122 -17.61 -4.95 3.06
C THR A 122 -17.96 -4.70 4.53
N LEU A 123 -16.99 -4.27 5.33
CA LEU A 123 -17.13 -3.89 6.74
C LEU A 123 -17.45 -2.41 6.95
N GLY A 124 -17.55 -1.62 5.86
CA GLY A 124 -17.81 -0.18 5.91
C GLY A 124 -16.60 0.67 6.27
N LEU A 125 -15.37 0.15 6.13
CA LEU A 125 -14.15 0.90 6.38
C LEU A 125 -13.75 1.75 5.17
N THR A 126 -13.13 2.90 5.46
CA THR A 126 -12.52 3.75 4.45
C THR A 126 -11.19 3.14 4.02
N VAL A 127 -10.96 3.05 2.71
CA VAL A 127 -9.71 2.55 2.12
C VAL A 127 -9.07 3.60 1.24
N ILE A 128 -7.77 3.85 1.43
CA ILE A 128 -6.95 4.66 0.54
C ILE A 128 -6.12 3.71 -0.32
N PRO A 129 -6.33 3.67 -1.65
CA PRO A 129 -5.50 2.86 -2.52
C PRO A 129 -4.10 3.46 -2.62
N VAL A 130 -3.09 2.61 -2.42
CA VAL A 130 -1.70 2.95 -2.71
C VAL A 130 -1.51 2.98 -4.22
N GLN A 131 -1.38 4.18 -4.80
CA GLN A 131 -1.05 4.31 -6.22
C GLN A 131 0.41 3.92 -6.45
N MET A 132 0.63 2.70 -6.93
CA MET A 132 1.90 2.35 -7.57
C MET A 132 2.16 3.32 -8.73
N ARG A 133 3.40 3.84 -8.81
CA ARG A 133 3.83 4.62 -9.99
C ARG A 133 3.52 3.78 -11.23
N LYS A 134 2.82 4.36 -12.20
CA LYS A 134 2.51 3.68 -13.48
C LYS A 134 3.78 3.00 -14.00
N ALA A 135 3.67 1.72 -14.34
CA ALA A 135 4.78 0.97 -14.93
C ALA A 135 5.33 1.76 -16.12
N LYS A 136 6.55 2.32 -15.97
CA LYS A 136 7.22 2.97 -17.09
C LYS A 136 7.57 1.85 -18.08
N LYS A 137 7.00 1.90 -19.29
CA LYS A 137 7.40 0.99 -20.37
C LYS A 137 8.92 1.14 -20.55
N ARG A 138 9.66 0.09 -20.24
CA ARG A 138 11.11 0.08 -20.45
C ARG A 138 11.35 0.01 -21.95
N GLN A 139 11.82 1.12 -22.51
CA GLN A 139 12.23 1.17 -23.91
C GLN A 139 13.60 0.54 -24.03
N TRP A 140 13.63 -0.64 -24.63
CA TRP A 140 14.88 -1.31 -24.90
C TRP A 140 15.50 -0.70 -26.15
N LYS A 141 16.79 -0.42 -26.08
CA LYS A 141 17.57 0.04 -27.23
C LYS A 141 18.53 -1.08 -27.64
N TYR A 142 18.98 -1.07 -28.88
CA TYR A 142 20.01 -1.99 -29.33
C TYR A 142 21.33 -1.24 -29.47
N ARG A 143 22.44 -1.91 -29.16
CA ARG A 143 23.78 -1.35 -29.28
C ARG A 143 24.74 -2.38 -29.84
N CYS A 144 25.54 -1.99 -30.83
CA CYS A 144 26.63 -2.81 -31.31
C CYS A 144 27.70 -3.03 -30.22
N THR A 145 28.24 -4.24 -30.11
CA THR A 145 29.34 -4.56 -29.17
C THR A 145 30.70 -4.01 -29.60
N GLY A 146 30.91 -3.82 -30.91
CA GLY A 146 32.16 -3.30 -31.46
C GLY A 146 32.20 -1.77 -31.49
N CYS A 147 31.45 -1.15 -32.41
CA CYS A 147 31.49 0.30 -32.64
C CYS A 147 30.59 1.12 -31.69
N LEU A 148 29.85 0.47 -30.78
CA LEU A 148 28.94 1.10 -29.81
C LEU A 148 27.78 1.93 -30.39
N LYS A 149 27.55 1.87 -31.70
CA LYS A 149 26.42 2.52 -32.38
C LYS A 149 25.08 1.99 -31.84
N LEU A 150 24.12 2.90 -31.64
CA LEU A 150 22.74 2.55 -31.34
C LEU A 150 22.04 2.07 -32.60
N CYS A 151 21.34 0.94 -32.47
CA CYS A 151 20.63 0.29 -33.56
C CYS A 151 19.15 0.12 -33.18
N ASP A 152 18.30 -0.02 -34.20
CA ASP A 152 16.85 -0.19 -34.02
C ASP A 152 16.43 -1.67 -33.97
N ALA A 153 17.29 -2.57 -34.47
CA ALA A 153 17.03 -4.01 -34.54
C ALA A 153 18.25 -4.83 -34.09
N PRO A 154 18.03 -6.06 -33.58
CA PRO A 154 19.11 -7.02 -33.31
C PRO A 154 19.68 -7.56 -34.63
N GLY A 155 20.92 -8.02 -34.61
CA GLY A 155 21.59 -8.59 -35.78
C GLY A 155 23.07 -8.25 -35.83
N ILE A 156 23.58 -8.12 -37.05
CA ILE A 156 24.98 -7.80 -37.31
C ILE A 156 25.08 -6.31 -37.66
N CYS A 157 26.05 -5.62 -37.06
CA CYS A 157 26.26 -4.20 -37.31
C CYS A 157 26.71 -3.93 -38.76
N ASP A 158 26.02 -2.99 -39.40
CA ASP A 158 26.31 -2.47 -40.74
C ASP A 158 27.68 -1.78 -40.86
N VAL A 159 28.22 -1.26 -39.75
CA VAL A 159 29.47 -0.50 -39.73
C VAL A 159 30.69 -1.39 -39.45
N CYS A 160 30.60 -2.31 -38.49
CA CYS A 160 31.78 -3.06 -38.02
C CYS A 160 31.60 -4.58 -37.98
N GLY A 161 30.45 -5.11 -38.43
CA GLY A 161 30.21 -6.55 -38.49
C GLY A 161 30.07 -7.26 -37.14
N SER A 162 30.09 -6.53 -36.02
CA SER A 162 29.93 -7.11 -34.68
C SER A 162 28.45 -7.29 -34.32
N GLU A 163 28.18 -8.22 -33.40
CA GLU A 163 26.81 -8.49 -32.93
C GLU A 163 26.18 -7.29 -32.22
N ILE A 164 24.89 -7.11 -32.45
CA ILE A 164 24.07 -6.08 -31.83
C ILE A 164 23.35 -6.69 -30.62
N ILE A 165 23.63 -6.16 -29.44
CA ILE A 165 23.02 -6.60 -28.18
C ILE A 165 21.93 -5.65 -27.73
N ARG A 166 20.96 -6.19 -27.00
CA ARG A 166 19.89 -5.41 -26.37
C ARG A 166 20.40 -4.80 -25.07
N ILE A 167 20.25 -3.49 -24.91
CA ILE A 167 20.65 -2.75 -23.71
C ILE A 167 19.44 -2.14 -22.99
N LYS A 168 19.63 -1.92 -21.68
CA LYS A 168 18.63 -1.36 -20.75
C LYS A 168 18.34 0.10 -21.03
#